data_AF-A0A847DPF7-F1
#
_entry.id   AF-A0A847DPF7-F1
#
_cell.length_a   1.000
_cell.length_b   1.000
_cell.length_c   1.000
_cell.angle_alpha   90.00
_cell.angle_beta   90.00
_cell.angle_gamma   90.00
#
_symmetry.space_group_name_H-M   'P 1'
#
loop_
_entity.id
_entity.type
_entity.pdbx_description
1 polymer ?
#
loop_
_entity_poly.entity_id
_entity_poly.type
_entity_poly.pdbx_seq_one_letter_code
_entity_poly.pdbx_strand_id
1 'polypeptide(L)'
;MRHFCLLILLALSLTIIDGCSAISNMTNKKEKAPEAKELVIPDLQTAKDQFAYATRYESITLGYVNPDKHKKYIQMDKIAQVHKAVIKNFPSDQEYTPLSKLTIADCDARLGNYHAAISKWQQIMSEYPNNELVQCRAKFSIARAYEQEGQYAKAKEIDKEVALNYGGSSNPRLRQYAAQSESAYLKTREEPKSTSPQGIMDKLFNRS
;
A
#
# COMPACT_ATOMS: atom_id res chain seq x y z
N MET A 1 7.80 59.14 -68.33
CA MET A 1 9.19 59.37 -68.79
C MET A 1 10.14 58.55 -67.93
N ARG A 2 11.02 57.76 -68.57
CA ARG A 2 12.29 57.15 -68.09
C ARG A 2 12.21 56.21 -66.86
N HIS A 3 12.31 54.89 -67.03
CA HIS A 3 13.51 54.06 -67.27
C HIS A 3 14.37 53.77 -66.01
N PHE A 4 14.46 52.46 -65.71
CA PHE A 4 15.65 51.68 -65.31
C PHE A 4 16.17 51.66 -63.85
N CYS A 5 16.28 50.41 -63.36
CA CYS A 5 17.30 49.78 -62.50
C CYS A 5 17.84 50.51 -61.24
N LEU A 6 17.77 49.84 -60.08
CA LEU A 6 18.87 48.97 -59.63
C LEU A 6 18.45 48.12 -58.40
N LEU A 7 18.87 46.85 -58.43
CA LEU A 7 18.85 45.87 -57.34
C LEU A 7 19.85 46.27 -56.25
N ILE A 8 19.43 46.30 -54.98
CA ILE A 8 20.30 46.04 -53.82
C ILE A 8 19.54 45.18 -52.81
N LEU A 9 20.00 43.93 -52.68
CA LEU A 9 19.70 42.98 -51.59
C LEU A 9 20.34 43.49 -50.29
N LEU A 10 19.64 43.37 -49.15
CA LEU A 10 20.20 42.83 -47.88
C LEU A 10 19.16 42.84 -46.73
N ALA A 11 18.81 41.63 -46.30
CA ALA A 11 18.43 41.18 -44.94
C ALA A 11 17.35 41.96 -44.14
N LEU A 12 16.10 41.45 -44.17
CA LEU A 12 15.15 41.62 -43.06
C LEU A 12 15.57 40.69 -41.89
N SER A 13 16.01 41.26 -40.77
CA SER A 13 16.04 40.56 -39.49
C SER A 13 14.67 40.66 -38.83
N LEU A 14 14.03 39.51 -38.61
CA LEU A 14 12.82 39.37 -37.81
C LEU A 14 13.07 39.74 -36.35
N THR A 15 12.20 40.58 -35.79
CA THR A 15 11.89 40.54 -34.35
C THR A 15 10.39 40.27 -34.21
N ILE A 16 10.08 39.00 -33.95
CA ILE A 16 8.75 38.56 -33.52
C ILE A 16 8.59 39.04 -32.08
N ILE A 17 7.60 39.90 -31.83
CA ILE A 17 7.13 40.21 -30.47
C ILE A 17 5.94 39.31 -30.21
N ASP A 18 6.16 38.34 -29.33
CA ASP A 18 5.18 37.38 -28.83
C ASP A 18 4.04 38.09 -28.10
N GLY A 19 2.82 37.84 -28.56
CA GLY A 19 1.60 38.38 -27.96
C GLY A 19 0.39 37.51 -28.30
N CYS A 20 0.39 36.25 -27.84
CA CYS A 20 -0.82 35.45 -27.56
C CYS A 20 -0.44 34.02 -27.15
N SER A 21 -0.41 33.73 -25.84
CA SER A 21 -0.64 32.36 -25.34
C SER A 21 -0.92 32.37 -23.83
N ALA A 22 -2.02 33.00 -23.43
CA ALA A 22 -2.57 32.85 -22.09
C ALA A 22 -3.80 31.93 -22.12
N ILE A 23 -3.64 30.68 -22.55
CA ILE A 23 -4.49 29.52 -22.20
C ILE A 23 -3.63 28.28 -22.47
N SER A 24 -3.02 27.72 -21.42
CA SER A 24 -2.84 26.27 -21.20
C SER A 24 -1.76 26.09 -20.14
N ASN A 25 -2.17 25.78 -18.91
CA ASN A 25 -1.47 24.86 -18.00
C ASN A 25 -2.29 24.69 -16.71
N MET A 26 -3.53 24.23 -16.88
CA MET A 26 -4.25 23.49 -15.82
C MET A 26 -3.97 22.00 -16.02
N THR A 27 -2.72 21.59 -15.90
CA THR A 27 -2.36 20.17 -15.83
C THR A 27 -1.84 19.86 -14.44
N ASN A 28 -2.78 19.40 -13.61
CA ASN A 28 -2.58 18.29 -12.67
C ASN A 28 -1.30 18.36 -11.82
N LYS A 29 -1.21 19.37 -10.96
CA LYS A 29 -0.29 19.34 -9.81
C LYS A 29 -0.87 18.32 -8.82
N LYS A 30 -0.46 17.05 -8.91
CA LYS A 30 -0.56 16.15 -7.75
C LYS A 30 0.12 16.89 -6.61
N GLU A 31 -0.66 17.34 -5.62
CA GLU A 31 -0.10 17.96 -4.41
C GLU A 31 0.86 16.95 -3.79
N LYS A 32 2.16 17.19 -3.99
CA LYS A 32 3.22 16.49 -3.26
C LYS A 32 2.98 16.82 -1.79
N ALA A 33 2.79 15.80 -0.97
CA ALA A 33 2.63 15.97 0.47
C ALA A 33 3.76 16.89 1.01
N PRO A 34 3.46 17.84 1.91
CA PRO A 34 4.45 18.76 2.45
C PRO A 34 5.61 17.98 3.07
N GLU A 35 6.84 18.41 2.78
CA GLU A 35 8.06 17.70 3.16
C GLU A 35 8.14 17.54 4.68
N ALA A 36 7.85 16.32 5.17
CA ALA A 36 7.98 15.99 6.57
C ALA A 36 9.48 15.98 6.93
N LYS A 37 9.87 16.79 7.92
CA LYS A 37 11.24 16.87 8.42
C LYS A 37 11.73 15.47 8.83
N GLU A 38 12.89 15.08 8.33
CA GLU A 38 13.52 13.78 8.63
C GLU A 38 13.73 13.61 10.15
N LEU A 39 13.34 12.44 10.66
CA LEU A 39 13.49 12.09 12.07
C LEU A 39 14.95 11.74 12.38
N VAL A 40 15.44 12.21 13.52
CA VAL A 40 16.70 11.71 14.08
C VAL A 40 16.40 10.39 14.80
N ILE A 41 16.84 9.29 14.20
CA ILE A 41 16.60 7.92 14.69
C ILE A 41 17.91 7.38 15.26
N PRO A 42 17.94 6.86 16.50
CA PRO A 42 19.15 6.27 17.05
C PRO A 42 19.49 4.96 16.33
N ASP A 43 20.78 4.73 16.09
CA ASP A 43 21.31 3.45 15.63
C ASP A 43 21.54 2.55 16.84
N LEU A 44 20.80 1.44 16.90
CA LEU A 44 20.90 0.43 17.96
C LEU A 44 21.71 -0.77 17.47
N GLN A 45 22.22 -1.57 18.40
CA GLN A 45 23.20 -2.62 18.08
C GLN A 45 22.59 -3.84 17.38
N THR A 46 21.31 -4.13 17.61
CA THR A 46 20.64 -5.33 17.09
C THR A 46 19.37 -4.99 16.32
N ALA A 47 19.01 -5.85 15.36
CA ALA A 47 17.74 -5.73 14.62
C ALA A 47 16.54 -5.76 15.57
N LYS A 48 16.61 -6.59 16.61
CA LYS A 48 15.58 -6.68 17.67
C LYS A 48 15.40 -5.35 18.39
N ASP A 49 16.49 -4.71 18.82
CA ASP A 49 16.42 -3.45 19.57
C ASP A 49 15.94 -2.30 18.66
N GLN A 50 16.45 -2.24 17.42
CA GLN A 50 16.00 -1.26 16.43
C GLN A 50 14.50 -1.42 16.13
N PHE A 51 14.03 -2.66 16.00
CA PHE A 51 12.62 -2.95 15.79
C PHE A 51 11.77 -2.64 17.03
N ALA A 52 12.27 -2.93 18.23
CA ALA A 52 11.58 -2.58 19.48
C ALA A 52 11.42 -1.06 19.62
N TYR A 53 12.44 -0.29 19.23
CA TYR A 53 12.33 1.17 19.14
C TYR A 53 11.25 1.59 18.14
N ALA A 54 11.29 1.05 16.92
CA ALA A 54 10.35 1.40 15.86
C ALA A 54 8.89 1.10 16.25
N THR A 55 8.62 -0.09 16.82
CA THR A 55 7.28 -0.50 17.26
C THR A 55 6.76 0.32 18.45
N ARG A 56 7.64 0.70 19.39
CA ARG A 56 7.27 1.62 20.47
C ARG A 56 6.90 2.99 19.92
N TYR A 57 7.67 3.50 18.97
CA TYR A 57 7.39 4.76 18.29
C TYR A 57 6.07 4.71 17.52
N GLU A 58 5.82 3.61 16.79
CA GLU A 58 4.56 3.34 16.09
C GLU A 58 3.37 3.42 17.05
N SER A 59 3.44 2.70 18.17
CA SER A 59 2.37 2.68 19.18
C SER A 59 2.04 4.08 19.71
N ILE A 60 3.07 4.87 20.04
CA ILE A 60 2.90 6.26 20.52
C ILE A 60 2.28 7.13 19.41
N THR A 61 2.74 6.97 18.17
CA THR A 61 2.29 7.79 17.04
C THR A 61 0.84 7.50 16.65
N LEU A 62 0.40 6.25 16.78
CA LEU A 62 -0.98 5.82 16.52
C LEU A 62 -1.96 6.12 17.66
N GLY A 63 -1.48 6.45 18.86
CA GLY A 63 -2.34 6.73 20.03
C GLY A 63 -3.25 7.96 19.88
N TYR A 64 -3.05 8.78 18.86
CA TYR A 64 -3.91 9.93 18.55
C TYR A 64 -5.12 9.50 17.72
N VAL A 65 -6.31 9.52 18.33
CA VAL A 65 -7.57 9.06 17.72
C VAL A 65 -8.14 10.13 16.77
N ASN A 66 -8.59 9.68 15.59
CA ASN A 66 -9.25 10.48 14.54
C ASN A 66 -8.44 11.70 14.02
N PRO A 67 -7.18 11.49 13.58
CA PRO A 67 -6.41 12.55 12.93
C PRO A 67 -7.10 12.97 11.62
N ASP A 68 -7.08 14.26 11.32
CA ASP A 68 -7.40 14.71 9.97
C ASP A 68 -6.45 14.06 8.94
N LYS A 69 -6.86 14.07 7.67
CA LYS A 69 -6.11 13.41 6.58
C LYS A 69 -4.65 13.82 6.56
N HIS A 70 -4.35 15.11 6.76
CA HIS A 70 -2.98 15.61 6.72
C HIS A 70 -2.14 15.07 7.88
N LYS A 71 -2.66 15.11 9.11
CA LYS A 71 -2.00 14.50 10.27
C LYS A 71 -1.78 13.00 10.09
N LYS A 72 -2.74 12.29 9.48
CA LYS A 72 -2.62 10.87 9.17
C LYS A 72 -1.44 10.57 8.23
N TYR A 73 -1.25 11.37 7.18
CA TYR A 73 -0.07 11.25 6.31
C TYR A 73 1.25 11.44 7.08
N ILE A 74 1.33 12.47 7.91
CA ILE A 74 2.53 12.73 8.73
C ILE A 74 2.81 11.58 9.69
N GLN A 75 1.77 11.01 10.32
CA GLN A 75 1.93 9.84 11.19
C GLN A 75 2.48 8.64 10.43
N MET A 76 1.90 8.31 9.26
CA MET A 76 2.34 7.17 8.47
C MET A 76 3.76 7.34 7.94
N ASP A 77 4.13 8.56 7.56
CA ASP A 77 5.49 8.87 7.13
C ASP A 77 6.50 8.67 8.28
N LYS A 78 6.21 9.18 9.48
CA LYS A 78 7.06 8.98 10.67
C LYS A 78 7.22 7.51 11.04
N ILE A 79 6.14 6.74 11.00
CA ILE A 79 6.17 5.28 11.23
C ILE A 79 7.05 4.59 10.17
N ALA A 80 6.88 4.96 8.90
CA ALA A 80 7.69 4.41 7.83
C ALA A 80 9.18 4.76 8.01
N GLN A 81 9.53 5.96 8.47
CA GLN A 81 10.92 6.36 8.73
C GLN A 81 11.59 5.47 9.79
N VAL A 82 10.95 5.24 10.95
CA VAL A 82 11.55 4.39 12.00
C VAL A 82 11.71 2.93 11.57
N HIS A 83 10.80 2.40 10.75
CA HIS A 83 10.92 1.05 10.20
C HIS A 83 11.92 0.95 9.04
N LYS A 84 12.10 2.02 8.25
CA LYS A 84 13.15 2.09 7.23
C LYS A 84 14.54 1.99 7.86
N ALA A 85 14.74 2.54 9.06
CA ALA A 85 16.02 2.39 9.78
C ALA A 85 16.35 0.93 10.11
N VAL A 86 15.35 0.11 10.48
CA VAL A 86 15.54 -1.35 10.69
C VAL A 86 16.04 -2.01 9.40
N ILE A 87 15.39 -1.73 8.28
CA ILE A 87 15.73 -2.32 6.98
C ILE A 87 17.12 -1.87 6.52
N LYS A 88 17.46 -0.59 6.71
CA LYS A 88 18.75 -0.02 6.32
C LYS A 88 19.90 -0.60 7.14
N ASN A 89 19.72 -0.69 8.45
CA ASN A 89 20.79 -1.09 9.37
C ASN A 89 20.96 -2.62 9.44
N PHE A 90 19.89 -3.38 9.16
CA PHE A 90 19.87 -4.84 9.27
C PHE A 90 19.25 -5.53 8.03
N PRO A 91 19.75 -5.29 6.81
CA PRO A 91 19.10 -5.75 5.59
C PRO A 91 19.04 -7.28 5.46
N SER A 92 19.99 -8.01 6.05
CA SER A 92 20.07 -9.47 5.99
C SER A 92 19.27 -10.20 7.08
N ASP A 93 18.75 -9.46 8.07
CA ASP A 93 17.97 -10.04 9.16
C ASP A 93 16.67 -10.68 8.64
N GLN A 94 16.39 -11.90 9.11
CA GLN A 94 15.27 -12.71 8.61
C GLN A 94 14.06 -12.69 9.56
N GLU A 95 14.16 -12.01 10.71
CA GLU A 95 13.15 -12.04 11.76
C GLU A 95 12.40 -10.70 11.90
N TYR A 96 13.10 -9.58 12.04
CA TYR A 96 12.59 -8.24 12.34
C TYR A 96 12.54 -7.32 11.11
N THR A 97 13.50 -7.43 10.20
CA THR A 97 13.50 -6.70 8.93
C THR A 97 12.27 -6.99 8.08
N PRO A 98 11.84 -8.25 7.85
CA PRO A 98 10.59 -8.50 7.14
C PRO A 98 9.36 -7.94 7.86
N LEU A 99 9.33 -7.96 9.21
CA LEU A 99 8.23 -7.36 9.96
C LEU A 99 8.16 -5.84 9.76
N SER A 100 9.31 -5.17 9.67
CA SER A 100 9.37 -3.73 9.34
C SER A 100 8.90 -3.44 7.92
N LYS A 101 9.26 -4.29 6.95
CA LYS A 101 8.73 -4.19 5.58
C LYS A 101 7.20 -4.30 5.58
N LEU A 102 6.63 -5.24 6.34
CA LEU A 102 5.18 -5.39 6.47
C LEU A 102 4.53 -4.14 7.11
N THR A 103 5.11 -3.56 8.16
CA THR A 103 4.58 -2.32 8.76
C THR A 103 4.60 -1.15 7.78
N ILE A 104 5.63 -1.02 6.93
CA ILE A 104 5.65 0.01 5.89
C ILE A 104 4.52 -0.21 4.88
N ALA A 105 4.25 -1.44 4.47
CA ALA A 105 3.11 -1.75 3.60
C ALA A 105 1.76 -1.48 4.31
N ASP A 106 1.67 -1.72 5.63
CA ASP A 106 0.48 -1.34 6.41
C ASP A 106 0.26 0.17 6.45
N CYS A 107 1.33 0.98 6.43
CA CYS A 107 1.21 2.43 6.32
C CYS A 107 0.52 2.84 5.01
N ASP A 108 0.84 2.18 3.89
CA ASP A 108 0.16 2.43 2.62
C ASP A 108 -1.33 2.08 2.69
N ALA A 109 -1.67 0.91 3.25
CA ALA A 109 -3.05 0.49 3.44
C ALA A 109 -3.82 1.45 4.34
N ARG A 110 -3.20 1.95 5.43
CA ARG A 110 -3.80 2.96 6.30
C ARG A 110 -4.08 4.25 5.55
N LEU A 111 -3.29 4.62 4.54
CA LEU A 111 -3.56 5.77 3.67
C LEU A 111 -4.63 5.52 2.59
N GLY A 112 -5.19 4.31 2.54
CA GLY A 112 -6.18 3.89 1.54
C GLY A 112 -5.55 3.35 0.25
N ASN A 113 -4.23 3.17 0.21
CA ASN A 113 -3.53 2.66 -0.97
C ASN A 113 -3.51 1.12 -0.96
N TYR A 114 -4.69 0.49 -0.88
CA TYR A 114 -4.82 -0.95 -0.65
C TYR A 114 -4.16 -1.80 -1.74
N HIS A 115 -4.37 -1.50 -3.02
CA HIS A 115 -3.71 -2.22 -4.11
C HIS A 115 -2.17 -2.21 -3.99
N ALA A 116 -1.58 -1.04 -3.70
CA ALA A 116 -0.13 -0.92 -3.54
C ALA A 116 0.37 -1.69 -2.31
N ALA A 117 -0.39 -1.68 -1.22
CA ALA A 117 -0.08 -2.45 -0.02
C ALA A 117 -0.14 -3.97 -0.30
N ILE A 118 -1.17 -4.44 -1.02
CA ILE A 118 -1.31 -5.84 -1.42
C ILE A 118 -0.12 -6.31 -2.24
N SER A 119 0.30 -5.55 -3.26
CA SER A 119 1.48 -5.90 -4.04
C SER A 119 2.75 -5.99 -3.18
N LYS A 120 2.93 -5.06 -2.22
CA LYS A 120 4.07 -5.07 -1.30
C LYS A 120 4.04 -6.27 -0.35
N TRP A 121 2.89 -6.59 0.25
CA TRP A 121 2.76 -7.76 1.12
C TRP A 121 3.05 -9.06 0.35
N GLN A 122 2.55 -9.19 -0.88
CA GLN A 122 2.85 -10.34 -1.74
C GLN A 122 4.33 -10.46 -2.07
N GLN A 123 4.98 -9.34 -2.42
CA GLN A 123 6.42 -9.30 -2.64
C GLN A 123 7.19 -9.76 -1.38
N ILE A 124 6.83 -9.24 -0.21
CA ILE A 124 7.48 -9.62 1.06
C ILE A 124 7.26 -11.11 1.35
N MET A 125 6.07 -11.66 1.10
CA MET A 125 5.84 -13.10 1.21
C MET A 125 6.74 -13.92 0.28
N SER A 126 7.00 -13.44 -0.94
CA SER A 126 7.90 -14.11 -1.89
C SER A 126 9.38 -14.02 -1.49
N GLU A 127 9.78 -12.91 -0.84
CA GLU A 127 11.14 -12.71 -0.32
C GLU A 127 11.42 -13.56 0.93
N TYR A 128 10.39 -13.85 1.72
CA TYR A 128 10.50 -14.61 2.98
C TYR A 128 9.55 -15.83 3.02
N PRO A 129 9.71 -16.79 2.09
CA PRO A 129 8.75 -17.89 1.91
C PRO A 129 8.65 -18.83 3.11
N ASN A 130 9.77 -19.00 3.84
CA ASN A 130 9.86 -19.92 4.98
C ASN A 130 9.52 -19.27 6.33
N ASN A 131 9.25 -17.96 6.36
CA ASN A 131 8.93 -17.26 7.59
C ASN A 131 7.40 -17.30 7.81
N GLU A 132 6.92 -18.27 8.61
CA GLU A 132 5.49 -18.46 8.86
C GLU A 132 4.79 -17.21 9.41
N LEU A 133 5.45 -16.44 10.27
CA LEU A 133 4.89 -15.22 10.82
C LEU A 133 4.68 -14.16 9.74
N VAL A 134 5.62 -14.04 8.81
CA VAL A 134 5.49 -13.14 7.65
C VAL A 134 4.35 -13.60 6.75
N GLN A 135 4.28 -14.90 6.42
CA GLN A 135 3.21 -15.45 5.59
C GLN A 135 1.83 -15.20 6.21
N CYS A 136 1.66 -15.54 7.49
CA CYS A 136 0.41 -15.41 8.21
C CYS A 136 -0.02 -13.94 8.35
N ARG A 137 0.88 -13.06 8.81
CA ARG A 137 0.58 -11.64 9.02
C ARG A 137 0.27 -10.93 7.69
N ALA A 138 1.01 -11.21 6.63
CA ALA A 138 0.78 -10.62 5.32
C ALA A 138 -0.57 -11.05 4.73
N LYS A 139 -0.91 -12.35 4.78
CA LYS A 139 -2.23 -12.85 4.36
C LYS A 139 -3.37 -12.21 5.14
N PHE A 140 -3.23 -12.12 6.45
CA PHE A 140 -4.18 -11.42 7.30
C PHE A 140 -4.37 -9.95 6.86
N SER A 141 -3.28 -9.20 6.66
CA SER A 141 -3.34 -7.82 6.16
C SER A 141 -4.01 -7.71 4.77
N ILE A 142 -3.72 -8.64 3.85
CA ILE A 142 -4.36 -8.69 2.53
C ILE A 142 -5.87 -8.92 2.66
N ALA A 143 -6.30 -9.85 3.51
CA ALA A 143 -7.72 -10.09 3.75
C ALA A 143 -8.43 -8.84 4.26
N ARG A 144 -7.84 -8.13 5.23
CA ARG A 144 -8.37 -6.86 5.73
C ARG A 144 -8.46 -5.81 4.61
N ALA A 145 -7.46 -5.70 3.75
CA ALA A 145 -7.48 -4.77 2.64
C ALA A 145 -8.60 -5.09 1.64
N TYR A 146 -8.80 -6.37 1.29
CA TYR A 146 -9.92 -6.77 0.44
C TYR A 146 -11.28 -6.46 1.06
N GLU A 147 -11.46 -6.62 2.37
CA GLU A 147 -12.71 -6.19 3.03
C GLU A 147 -12.93 -4.67 2.92
N GLN A 148 -11.89 -3.87 3.11
CA GLN A 148 -11.99 -2.41 3.00
C GLN A 148 -12.33 -1.96 1.58
N GLU A 149 -11.90 -2.72 0.57
CA GLU A 149 -12.27 -2.51 -0.83
C GLU A 149 -13.62 -3.15 -1.22
N GLY A 150 -14.34 -3.78 -0.28
CA GLY A 150 -15.61 -4.46 -0.55
C GLY A 150 -15.48 -5.78 -1.32
N GLN A 151 -14.27 -6.31 -1.49
CA GLN A 151 -13.99 -7.59 -2.15
C GLN A 151 -14.14 -8.76 -1.17
N TYR A 152 -15.34 -8.91 -0.59
CA TYR A 152 -15.59 -9.85 0.51
C TYR A 152 -15.33 -11.32 0.19
N ALA A 153 -15.60 -11.75 -1.05
CA ALA A 153 -15.31 -13.12 -1.47
C ALA A 153 -13.82 -13.47 -1.37
N LYS A 154 -12.94 -12.56 -1.82
CA LYS A 154 -11.48 -12.75 -1.73
C LYS A 154 -10.99 -12.70 -0.28
N ALA A 155 -11.52 -11.77 0.52
CA ALA A 155 -11.20 -11.70 1.94
C ALA A 155 -11.56 -13.01 2.65
N LYS A 156 -12.78 -13.52 2.43
CA LYS A 156 -13.28 -14.75 3.03
C LYS A 156 -12.42 -15.97 2.71
N GLU A 157 -11.95 -16.09 1.47
CA GLU A 157 -11.06 -17.18 1.06
C GLU A 157 -9.74 -17.15 1.83
N ILE A 158 -9.11 -15.99 1.91
CA ILE A 158 -7.83 -15.82 2.61
C ILE A 158 -8.01 -15.99 4.12
N ASP A 159 -9.07 -15.44 4.70
CA ASP A 159 -9.36 -15.58 6.13
C ASP A 159 -9.54 -17.07 6.52
N LYS A 160 -10.24 -17.83 5.67
CA LYS A 160 -10.38 -19.28 5.84
C LYS A 160 -9.01 -19.97 5.80
N GLU A 161 -8.17 -19.63 4.84
CA GLU A 161 -6.83 -20.20 4.73
C GLU A 161 -5.99 -19.92 5.99
N VAL A 162 -5.98 -18.67 6.46
CA VAL A 162 -5.22 -18.27 7.65
C VAL A 162 -5.73 -18.98 8.90
N ALA A 163 -7.05 -19.08 9.08
CA ALA A 163 -7.66 -19.79 10.20
C ALA A 163 -7.26 -21.28 10.23
N LEU A 164 -7.37 -21.96 9.08
CA LEU A 164 -7.07 -23.39 8.97
C LEU A 164 -5.58 -23.70 9.16
N ASN A 165 -4.71 -22.91 8.55
CA ASN A 165 -3.27 -23.19 8.55
C ASN A 165 -2.56 -22.80 9.85
N TYR A 166 -3.10 -21.82 10.59
CA TYR A 166 -2.40 -21.24 11.74
C TYR A 166 -3.16 -21.33 13.07
N GLY A 167 -4.43 -21.75 13.08
CA GLY A 167 -5.26 -21.83 14.30
C GLY A 167 -4.70 -22.73 15.40
N GLY A 168 -4.05 -23.84 15.01
CA GLY A 168 -3.42 -24.79 15.93
C GLY A 168 -1.94 -24.52 16.24
N SER A 169 -1.35 -23.42 15.75
CA SER A 169 0.09 -23.16 15.91
C SER A 169 0.48 -23.02 17.39
N SER A 170 1.67 -23.48 17.80
CA SER A 170 2.21 -23.19 19.14
C SER A 170 2.64 -21.74 19.32
N ASN A 171 2.85 -21.00 18.22
CA ASN A 171 3.19 -19.59 18.24
C ASN A 171 1.95 -18.72 18.52
N PRO A 172 1.90 -17.98 19.64
CA PRO A 172 0.72 -17.19 20.01
C PRO A 172 0.40 -16.06 19.01
N ARG A 173 1.40 -15.50 18.32
CA ARG A 173 1.17 -14.46 17.31
C ARG A 173 0.44 -15.01 16.08
N LEU A 174 0.82 -16.22 15.65
CA LEU A 174 0.14 -16.92 14.55
C LEU A 174 -1.31 -17.23 14.92
N ARG A 175 -1.55 -17.78 16.12
CA ARG A 175 -2.90 -18.05 16.61
C ARG A 175 -3.76 -16.79 16.71
N GLN A 176 -3.17 -15.66 17.09
CA GLN A 176 -3.91 -14.40 17.16
C GLN A 176 -4.46 -13.98 15.79
N TYR A 177 -3.64 -14.02 14.73
CA TYR A 177 -4.11 -13.73 13.37
C TYR A 177 -5.12 -14.77 12.88
N ALA A 178 -4.89 -16.05 13.18
CA ALA A 178 -5.81 -17.12 12.84
C ALA A 178 -7.19 -16.94 13.47
N ALA A 179 -7.27 -16.63 14.77
CA ALA A 179 -8.53 -16.42 15.47
C ALA A 179 -9.30 -15.19 14.95
N GLN A 180 -8.58 -14.11 14.59
CA GLN A 180 -9.20 -12.94 13.98
C GLN A 180 -9.74 -13.24 12.58
N SER A 181 -8.96 -13.98 11.79
CA SER A 181 -9.36 -14.45 10.46
C SER A 181 -10.59 -15.37 10.54
N GLU A 182 -10.61 -16.31 11.49
CA GLU A 182 -11.75 -17.18 11.74
C GLU A 182 -13.00 -16.37 12.10
N SER A 183 -12.87 -15.39 13.02
CA SER A 183 -13.98 -14.51 13.38
C SER A 183 -14.52 -13.75 12.17
N ALA A 184 -13.63 -13.26 11.29
CA ALA A 184 -14.04 -12.58 10.07
C ALA A 184 -14.73 -13.54 9.10
N TYR A 185 -14.13 -14.69 8.81
CA TYR A 185 -14.70 -15.74 7.95
C TYR A 185 -16.13 -16.14 8.34
N LEU A 186 -16.40 -16.27 9.64
CA LEU A 186 -17.71 -16.62 10.19
C LEU A 186 -18.72 -15.46 10.13
N LYS A 187 -18.25 -14.21 10.23
CA LYS A 187 -19.10 -13.00 10.16
C LYS A 187 -19.46 -12.62 8.73
N THR A 188 -18.58 -12.89 7.77
CA THR A 188 -18.81 -12.55 6.37
C THR A 188 -20.00 -13.39 5.87
N ARG A 189 -21.17 -12.73 5.77
CA ARG A 189 -22.41 -13.27 5.19
C ARG A 189 -22.01 -14.03 3.94
N GLU A 190 -22.42 -15.29 3.82
CA GLU A 190 -22.29 -15.99 2.55
C GLU A 190 -22.96 -15.11 1.50
N GLU A 191 -22.18 -14.56 0.56
CA GLU A 191 -22.80 -14.03 -0.64
C GLU A 191 -23.62 -15.19 -1.21
N PRO A 192 -24.91 -14.98 -1.54
CA PRO A 192 -25.68 -16.03 -2.19
C PRO A 192 -24.85 -16.49 -3.37
N LYS A 193 -24.49 -17.80 -3.39
CA LYS A 193 -23.74 -18.42 -4.50
C LYS A 193 -24.25 -17.78 -5.76
N SER A 194 -23.40 -17.04 -6.49
CA SER A 194 -23.85 -16.31 -7.66
C SER A 194 -24.61 -17.32 -8.49
N THR A 195 -25.92 -17.12 -8.60
CA THR A 195 -26.69 -17.83 -9.60
C THR A 195 -26.26 -17.14 -10.88
N SER A 196 -25.10 -17.55 -11.40
CA SER A 196 -24.80 -17.31 -12.80
C SER A 196 -26.04 -17.79 -13.56
N PRO A 197 -26.48 -17.08 -14.60
CA PRO A 197 -27.60 -17.53 -15.42
C PRO A 197 -27.42 -19.00 -15.84
N GLN A 198 -26.16 -19.43 -16.03
CA GLN A 198 -25.77 -20.82 -16.27
C GLN A 198 -26.28 -21.83 -15.23
N GLY A 199 -26.15 -21.55 -13.92
CA GLY A 199 -26.58 -22.46 -12.86
C GLY A 199 -28.10 -22.54 -12.66
N ILE A 200 -28.84 -21.52 -13.14
CA ILE A 200 -30.31 -21.56 -13.21
C ILE A 200 -30.73 -22.39 -14.43
N MET A 201 -30.07 -22.23 -15.58
CA MET A 201 -30.34 -23.03 -16.78
C MET A 201 -30.09 -24.51 -16.53
N ASP A 202 -28.99 -24.89 -15.88
CA ASP A 202 -28.71 -26.31 -15.57
C ASP A 202 -29.78 -26.94 -14.66
N LYS A 203 -30.41 -26.16 -13.77
CA LYS A 203 -31.50 -26.66 -12.90
C LYS A 203 -32.86 -26.71 -13.61
N LEU A 204 -33.07 -25.90 -14.63
CA LEU A 204 -34.29 -25.90 -15.44
C LEU A 204 -34.26 -26.99 -16.52
N PHE A 205 -33.07 -27.36 -17.02
CA PHE A 205 -32.92 -28.38 -18.07
C PHE A 205 -32.65 -29.81 -17.57
N ASN A 206 -32.33 -30.02 -16.29
CA ASN A 206 -32.16 -31.37 -15.69
C ASN A 206 -33.38 -31.89 -14.92
N ARG A 207 -34.55 -31.26 -15.05
CA ARG A 207 -35.84 -31.87 -14.65
C ARG A 207 -36.50 -32.51 -15.87
N SER A 208 -36.00 -33.68 -16.24
CA SER A 208 -36.68 -34.64 -17.13
C SER A 208 -36.60 -36.02 -16.49
#